data_AF-A0A1Q4F2P6-F1
#
_entry.id   AF-A0A1Q4F2P6-F1
#
_cell.length_a   1.000
_cell.length_b   1.000
_cell.length_c   1.000
_cell.angle_alpha   90.00
_cell.angle_beta   90.00
_cell.angle_gamma   90.00
#
_symmetry.space_group_name_H-M   'P 1'
#
loop_
_entity.id
_entity.type
_entity.pdbx_description
1 polymer ?
#
loop_
_entity_poly.entity_id
_entity_poly.type
_entity_poly.pdbx_seq_one_letter_code
_entity_poly.pdbx_strand_id
1 'polypeptide(L)'
;MQVFSHDWVDLFKLYFNRDISVVFIDCANNRILGFLEESLPGSSKHTRVRWDSGGSLMYTKGRISLLQSKFSFVYGHLPVNIKWHSQSGRIYDIADTDINCADIVFELEGLDTAKMSHLIKPKWSLVTFPETIVERLQRHHKRKISLEFIKCADDQLSKQFETRTGIKINRNVCISIPVHGNEFLYGKNVLSKLSIDLIVNGNGNSLFILWKSKSHKIYDLADTGIPCDDIEFWFDDSFDALLYHKQLYPKVELPFNLKNLPFEVIIERLNIDCILTMTLKDDALSQAEEAIQKIDTCINDFNIKAEKNEEDAVHNWRTEVEDNRIICEMDTGFAGPEILKTLFRLFAKMNIFSKVTVQ
;
A
#
# COMPACT_ATOMS: atom_id res chain seq x y z
N MET A 1 -2.70 -22.11 8.34
CA MET A 1 -1.87 -22.05 7.13
C MET A 1 -1.55 -23.49 6.76
N GLN A 2 -2.10 -24.02 5.67
CA GLN A 2 -1.74 -25.38 5.22
C GLN A 2 -0.34 -25.30 4.62
N VAL A 3 0.62 -25.97 5.26
CA VAL A 3 1.95 -26.22 4.69
C VAL A 3 1.76 -27.37 3.71
N PHE A 4 1.77 -27.09 2.41
CA PHE A 4 1.71 -28.14 1.39
C PHE A 4 3.11 -28.77 1.27
N SER A 5 3.44 -29.67 2.19
CA SER A 5 4.73 -30.37 2.21
C SER A 5 4.92 -31.33 1.04
N HIS A 6 3.80 -31.82 0.47
CA HIS A 6 3.78 -32.67 -0.72
C HIS A 6 4.19 -31.90 -1.98
N ASP A 7 3.78 -30.63 -2.11
CA ASP A 7 4.15 -29.79 -3.26
C ASP A 7 5.67 -29.63 -3.38
N TRP A 8 6.40 -29.56 -2.25
CA TRP A 8 7.85 -29.39 -2.28
C TRP A 8 8.59 -30.62 -2.79
N VAL A 9 8.09 -31.83 -2.52
CA VAL A 9 8.71 -33.07 -3.03
C VAL A 9 8.71 -33.09 -4.55
N ASP A 10 7.54 -32.85 -5.13
CA ASP A 10 7.38 -32.83 -6.58
C ASP A 10 8.17 -31.69 -7.22
N LEU A 11 8.19 -30.50 -6.61
CA LEU A 11 8.97 -29.36 -7.10
C LEU A 11 10.48 -29.63 -7.07
N PHE A 12 11.01 -30.25 -6.01
CA PHE A 12 12.43 -30.56 -5.92
C PHE A 12 12.86 -31.61 -6.93
N LYS A 13 12.03 -32.64 -7.14
CA LYS A 13 12.30 -33.65 -8.15
C LYS A 13 12.25 -33.04 -9.55
N LEU A 14 11.23 -32.24 -9.83
CA LEU A 14 11.00 -31.62 -11.13
C LEU A 14 12.10 -30.60 -11.50
N TYR A 15 12.43 -29.68 -10.60
CA TYR A 15 13.30 -28.54 -10.90
C TYR A 15 14.77 -28.78 -10.56
N PHE A 16 15.08 -29.69 -9.63
CA PHE A 16 16.45 -29.89 -9.14
C PHE A 16 16.94 -31.35 -9.29
N ASN A 17 16.08 -32.26 -9.76
CA ASN A 17 16.36 -33.71 -9.78
C ASN A 17 16.92 -34.22 -8.44
N ARG A 18 16.35 -33.73 -7.34
CA ARG A 18 16.74 -34.08 -5.97
C ARG A 18 15.55 -34.70 -5.26
N ASP A 19 15.82 -35.80 -4.56
CA ASP A 19 14.84 -36.36 -3.64
C ASP A 19 14.87 -35.54 -2.35
N ILE A 20 13.68 -35.27 -1.82
CA ILE A 20 13.51 -34.56 -0.56
C ILE A 20 12.46 -35.27 0.27
N SER A 21 12.71 -35.35 1.56
CA SER A 21 11.85 -36.04 2.50
C SER A 21 10.77 -35.10 3.04
N VAL A 22 9.50 -35.49 2.91
CA VAL A 22 8.37 -34.80 3.57
C VAL A 22 8.62 -34.71 5.07
N VAL A 23 9.16 -35.78 5.67
CA VAL A 23 9.45 -35.85 7.10
C VAL A 23 10.49 -34.80 7.49
N PHE A 24 11.55 -34.65 6.68
CA PHE A 24 12.56 -33.61 6.91
C PHE A 24 11.94 -32.21 6.78
N ILE A 25 11.14 -31.97 5.75
CA ILE A 25 10.53 -30.66 5.49
C ILE A 25 9.56 -30.25 6.60
N ASP A 26 8.73 -31.17 7.08
CA ASP A 26 7.81 -30.90 8.17
C ASP A 26 8.56 -30.63 9.48
N CYS A 27 9.60 -31.42 9.75
CA CYS A 27 10.50 -31.22 10.88
C CYS A 27 11.10 -29.81 10.89
N ALA A 28 11.67 -29.43 9.76
CA ALA A 28 12.39 -28.18 9.63
C ALA A 28 11.45 -26.98 9.61
N ASN A 29 10.32 -27.06 8.91
CA ASN A 29 9.30 -26.01 8.90
C ASN A 29 8.79 -25.71 10.32
N ASN A 30 8.50 -26.73 11.12
CA ASN A 30 8.02 -26.53 12.49
C ASN A 30 9.06 -25.82 13.37
N ARG A 31 10.34 -26.21 13.26
CA ARG A 31 11.43 -25.56 14.00
C ARG A 31 11.66 -24.11 13.54
N ILE A 32 11.68 -23.88 12.23
CA ILE A 32 11.87 -22.56 11.64
C ILE A 32 10.72 -21.61 12.01
N LEU A 33 9.47 -22.08 11.96
CA LEU A 33 8.31 -21.28 12.36
C LEU A 33 8.34 -20.93 13.85
N GLY A 34 8.79 -21.85 14.71
CA GLY A 34 9.05 -21.58 16.12
C GLY A 34 10.09 -20.47 16.32
N PHE A 35 11.22 -20.57 15.62
CA PHE A 35 12.28 -19.55 15.66
C PHE A 35 11.76 -18.16 15.22
N LEU A 36 10.96 -18.12 14.15
CA LEU A 36 10.37 -16.88 13.66
C LEU A 36 9.41 -16.25 14.67
N GLU A 37 8.59 -17.07 15.33
CA GLU A 37 7.65 -16.61 16.35
C GLU A 37 8.38 -16.07 17.60
N GLU A 38 9.48 -16.70 18.01
CA GLU A 38 10.33 -16.23 19.10
C GLU A 38 11.05 -14.92 18.74
N SER A 39 11.53 -14.81 17.50
CA SER A 39 12.28 -13.62 17.03
C SER A 39 11.39 -12.41 16.78
N LEU A 40 10.17 -12.64 16.27
CA LEU A 40 9.19 -11.61 15.98
C LEU A 40 7.78 -12.20 16.17
N PRO A 41 7.15 -11.99 17.33
CA PRO A 41 5.82 -12.55 17.63
C PRO A 41 4.77 -12.20 16.57
N GLY A 42 3.99 -13.19 16.15
CA GLY A 42 2.99 -13.11 15.09
C GLY A 42 3.53 -13.21 13.67
N SER A 43 4.87 -13.19 13.47
CA SER A 43 5.47 -13.22 12.12
C SER A 43 5.27 -14.56 11.41
N SER A 44 5.16 -15.66 12.15
CA SER A 44 4.96 -17.00 11.60
C SER A 44 3.74 -17.05 10.68
N LYS A 45 2.64 -16.38 11.04
CA LYS A 45 1.38 -16.32 10.26
C LYS A 45 1.52 -15.61 8.92
N HIS A 46 2.53 -14.76 8.77
CA HIS A 46 2.79 -13.93 7.59
C HIS A 46 4.00 -14.40 6.79
N THR A 47 4.59 -15.54 7.17
CA THR A 47 5.83 -16.04 6.57
C THR A 47 5.63 -17.41 5.95
N ARG A 48 6.12 -17.59 4.72
CA ARG A 48 6.25 -18.88 4.07
C ARG A 48 7.72 -19.19 3.83
N VAL A 49 8.20 -20.29 4.39
CA VAL A 49 9.54 -20.82 4.13
C VAL A 49 9.60 -21.33 2.68
N ARG A 50 10.60 -20.86 1.91
CA ARG A 50 10.90 -21.44 0.60
C ARG A 50 12.24 -22.12 0.61
N TRP A 51 12.24 -23.39 0.21
CA TRP A 51 13.44 -24.24 0.26
C TRP A 51 14.36 -24.04 -0.96
N ASP A 52 14.10 -23.03 -1.81
CA ASP A 52 14.89 -22.69 -3.00
C ASP A 52 15.39 -21.23 -2.98
N SER A 53 16.46 -20.94 -3.73
CA SER A 53 17.01 -19.57 -3.88
C SER A 53 16.57 -18.84 -5.16
N GLY A 54 15.48 -19.27 -5.82
CA GLY A 54 15.01 -18.69 -7.08
C GLY A 54 15.52 -19.43 -8.32
N GLY A 55 15.31 -20.75 -8.36
CA GLY A 55 15.56 -21.58 -9.55
C GLY A 55 16.88 -22.37 -9.52
N SER A 56 17.68 -22.24 -8.46
CA SER A 56 18.80 -23.15 -8.17
C SER A 56 18.71 -23.64 -6.73
N LEU A 57 19.14 -24.89 -6.49
CA LEU A 57 19.26 -25.44 -5.15
C LEU A 57 20.73 -25.34 -4.71
N MET A 58 21.02 -24.36 -3.85
CA MET A 58 22.35 -24.14 -3.29
C MET A 58 22.45 -24.86 -1.94
N TYR A 59 22.72 -26.16 -2.01
CA TYR A 59 22.77 -27.08 -0.86
C TYR A 59 24.14 -27.75 -0.73
N THR A 60 24.67 -27.74 0.49
CA THR A 60 25.91 -28.45 0.86
C THR A 60 25.63 -29.36 2.04
N LYS A 61 25.80 -30.67 1.83
CA LYS A 61 25.74 -31.68 2.90
C LYS A 61 27.06 -31.72 3.68
N GLY A 62 26.96 -31.81 5.00
CA GLY A 62 28.11 -31.98 5.87
C GLY A 62 27.72 -32.16 7.33
N ARG A 63 28.72 -32.20 8.22
CA ARG A 63 28.49 -32.20 9.68
C ARG A 63 27.58 -31.06 10.13
N ILE A 64 27.76 -29.90 9.49
CA ILE A 64 26.77 -28.84 9.42
C ILE A 64 26.35 -28.78 7.96
N SER A 65 25.10 -29.11 7.71
CA SER A 65 24.51 -28.96 6.38
C SER A 65 23.99 -27.54 6.21
N LEU A 66 24.09 -27.01 4.99
CA LEU A 66 23.74 -25.63 4.67
C LEU A 66 22.88 -25.59 3.41
N LEU A 67 21.79 -24.84 3.50
CA LEU A 67 20.92 -24.51 2.38
C LEU A 67 20.75 -22.99 2.29
N GLN A 68 21.03 -22.42 1.11
CA GLN A 68 20.63 -21.03 0.83
C GLN A 68 19.16 -21.02 0.40
N SER A 69 18.36 -20.22 1.10
CA SER A 69 16.91 -20.21 1.05
C SER A 69 16.41 -18.76 1.07
N LYS A 70 15.09 -18.58 1.00
CA LYS A 70 14.44 -17.30 1.23
C LYS A 70 13.14 -17.49 2.00
N PHE A 71 12.86 -16.57 2.91
CA PHE A 71 11.54 -16.46 3.52
C PHE A 71 10.69 -15.51 2.70
N SER A 72 9.48 -15.95 2.34
CA SER A 72 8.50 -15.13 1.64
C SER A 72 7.54 -14.51 2.65
N PHE A 73 7.42 -13.19 2.57
CA PHE A 73 6.47 -12.40 3.33
C PHE A 73 5.41 -11.84 2.37
N VAL A 74 4.43 -11.12 2.92
CA VAL A 74 3.36 -10.50 2.14
C VAL A 74 3.91 -9.57 1.05
N TYR A 75 4.96 -8.79 1.36
CA TYR A 75 5.46 -7.74 0.47
C TYR A 75 6.90 -7.96 -0.03
N GLY A 76 7.45 -9.16 0.12
CA GLY A 76 8.77 -9.45 -0.43
C GLY A 76 9.42 -10.71 0.11
N HIS A 77 10.73 -10.80 -0.08
CA HIS A 77 11.52 -11.95 0.33
C HIS A 77 12.74 -11.52 1.15
N LEU A 78 13.10 -12.35 2.12
CA LEU A 78 14.36 -12.22 2.86
C LEU A 78 15.24 -13.44 2.56
N PRO A 79 16.41 -13.25 1.91
CA PRO A 79 17.38 -14.32 1.77
C PRO A 79 17.87 -14.77 3.15
N VAL A 80 17.94 -16.08 3.36
CA VAL A 80 18.41 -16.68 4.61
C VAL A 80 19.27 -17.91 4.31
N ASN A 81 20.19 -18.20 5.22
CA ASN A 81 20.88 -19.49 5.23
C ASN A 81 20.24 -20.36 6.30
N ILE A 82 19.75 -21.53 5.90
CA ILE A 82 19.26 -22.55 6.82
C ILE A 82 20.40 -23.54 7.05
N LYS A 83 20.91 -23.59 8.27
CA LYS A 83 21.92 -24.56 8.70
C LYS A 83 21.29 -25.59 9.61
N TRP A 84 21.75 -26.83 9.53
CA TRP A 84 21.37 -27.85 10.49
C TRP A 84 22.48 -28.83 10.81
N HIS A 85 22.45 -29.36 12.02
CA HIS A 85 23.36 -30.40 12.50
C HIS A 85 22.65 -31.30 13.52
N SER A 86 23.21 -32.49 13.76
CA SER A 86 22.72 -33.47 14.74
C SER A 86 23.43 -33.30 16.08
N GLN A 87 22.70 -33.50 17.17
CA GLN A 87 23.27 -33.61 18.52
C GLN A 87 24.03 -34.92 18.70
N SER A 88 23.57 -36.02 18.08
CA SER A 88 24.22 -37.33 18.09
C SER A 88 25.42 -37.45 17.15
N GLY A 89 25.70 -36.42 16.34
CA GLY A 89 26.73 -36.44 15.31
C GLY A 89 26.34 -37.13 14.00
N ARG A 90 25.07 -37.54 13.83
CA ARG A 90 24.55 -38.06 12.56
C ARG A 90 24.53 -36.95 11.50
N ILE A 91 24.90 -37.26 10.27
CA ILE A 91 24.78 -36.32 9.15
C ILE A 91 23.42 -36.54 8.48
N TYR A 92 22.43 -35.71 8.82
CA TYR A 92 21.12 -35.75 8.18
C TYR A 92 21.14 -35.08 6.80
N ASP A 93 20.67 -35.82 5.79
CA ASP A 93 20.39 -35.29 4.46
C ASP A 93 18.95 -34.75 4.37
N ILE A 94 18.71 -33.84 3.42
CA ILE A 94 17.37 -33.35 3.10
C ILE A 94 16.47 -34.46 2.52
N ALA A 95 17.08 -35.53 2.00
CA ALA A 95 16.43 -36.71 1.43
C ALA A 95 16.13 -37.81 2.47
N ASP A 96 16.68 -37.73 3.68
CA ASP A 96 16.55 -38.79 4.68
C ASP A 96 15.09 -38.93 5.14
N THR A 97 14.55 -40.16 5.15
CA THR A 97 13.18 -40.45 5.58
C THR A 97 13.08 -40.85 7.05
N ASP A 98 14.19 -41.29 7.65
CA ASP A 98 14.33 -41.72 9.04
C ASP A 98 14.80 -40.57 9.94
N ILE A 99 14.07 -39.45 9.89
CA ILE A 99 14.40 -38.23 10.62
C ILE A 99 13.99 -38.31 12.09
N ASN A 100 14.94 -38.06 13.00
CA ASN A 100 14.63 -37.76 14.40
C ASN A 100 14.69 -36.24 14.65
N CYS A 101 13.52 -35.59 14.69
CA CYS A 101 13.41 -34.13 14.85
C CYS A 101 13.91 -33.58 16.19
N ALA A 102 14.02 -34.40 17.21
CA ALA A 102 14.57 -33.97 18.49
C ALA A 102 16.10 -33.87 18.43
N ASP A 103 16.74 -34.64 17.54
CA ASP A 103 18.19 -34.70 17.39
C ASP A 103 18.74 -33.62 16.44
N ILE A 104 17.89 -33.00 15.61
CA ILE A 104 18.29 -31.95 14.67
C ILE A 104 18.17 -30.56 15.31
N VAL A 105 19.26 -29.81 15.26
CA VAL A 105 19.31 -28.39 15.62
C VAL A 105 19.37 -27.56 14.34
N PHE A 106 18.48 -26.58 14.22
CA PHE A 106 18.45 -25.62 13.11
C PHE A 106 19.00 -24.27 13.55
N GLU A 107 19.80 -23.66 12.68
CA GLU A 107 20.33 -22.31 12.84
C GLU A 107 20.00 -21.49 11.59
N LEU A 108 19.62 -20.23 11.80
CA LEU A 108 19.24 -19.31 10.74
C LEU A 108 20.21 -18.13 10.72
N GLU A 109 20.83 -17.90 9.56
CA GLU A 109 21.65 -16.70 9.34
C GLU A 109 20.99 -15.77 8.32
N GLY A 110 21.24 -14.47 8.46
CA GLY A 110 20.64 -13.44 7.60
C GLY A 110 19.27 -12.97 8.05
N LEU A 111 18.86 -13.30 9.28
CA LEU A 111 17.65 -12.76 9.88
C LEU A 111 17.85 -11.33 10.34
N ASP A 112 17.04 -10.44 9.77
CA ASP A 112 16.94 -9.04 10.13
C ASP A 112 15.50 -8.77 10.56
N THR A 113 15.27 -8.68 11.87
CA THR A 113 13.92 -8.54 12.45
C THR A 113 13.28 -7.20 12.07
N ALA A 114 14.07 -6.14 11.87
CA ALA A 114 13.55 -4.86 11.40
C ALA A 114 13.06 -4.98 9.95
N LYS A 115 13.83 -5.62 9.08
CA LYS A 115 13.43 -5.90 7.70
C LYS A 115 12.22 -6.83 7.63
N MET A 116 12.15 -7.87 8.48
CA MET A 116 10.98 -8.75 8.58
C MET A 116 9.73 -7.97 8.99
N SER A 117 9.83 -7.14 10.03
CA SER A 117 8.72 -6.30 10.48
C SER A 117 8.21 -5.40 9.37
N HIS A 118 9.13 -4.74 8.64
CA HIS A 118 8.78 -3.89 7.49
C HIS A 118 8.14 -4.66 6.34
N LEU A 119 8.57 -5.90 6.07
CA LEU A 119 7.97 -6.77 5.04
C LEU A 119 6.57 -7.31 5.43
N ILE A 120 6.22 -7.27 6.72
CA ILE A 120 4.91 -7.71 7.23
C ILE A 120 3.95 -6.52 7.36
N LYS A 121 4.42 -5.41 7.92
CA LYS A 121 3.67 -4.17 8.14
C LYS A 121 4.53 -2.98 7.71
N PRO A 122 4.64 -2.72 6.39
CA PRO A 122 5.46 -1.62 5.91
C PRO A 122 4.86 -0.28 6.33
N LYS A 123 5.74 0.68 6.63
CA LYS A 123 5.37 2.09 6.59
C LYS A 123 5.33 2.51 5.11
N TRP A 124 4.15 2.87 4.63
CA TRP A 124 3.97 3.23 3.23
C TRP A 124 4.61 4.58 2.89
N SER A 125 5.33 4.58 1.77
CA SER A 125 5.89 5.74 1.07
C SER A 125 5.92 5.44 -0.42
N LEU A 126 6.20 6.44 -1.26
CA LEU A 126 6.26 6.23 -2.70
C LEU A 126 7.32 5.17 -3.07
N VAL A 127 8.41 5.10 -2.31
CA VAL A 127 9.43 4.06 -2.43
C VAL A 127 9.48 3.20 -1.16
N THR A 128 8.43 2.41 -0.94
CA THR A 128 8.31 1.56 0.26
C THR A 128 9.43 0.52 0.38
N PHE A 129 9.95 0.00 -0.74
CA PHE A 129 11.02 -1.01 -0.79
C PHE A 129 12.14 -0.56 -1.76
N PRO A 130 13.05 0.33 -1.33
CA PRO A 130 14.06 0.94 -2.20
C PRO A 130 15.01 -0.08 -2.84
N GLU A 131 15.27 -1.21 -2.18
CA GLU A 131 16.10 -2.28 -2.72
C GLU A 131 15.52 -2.86 -4.02
N THR A 132 14.19 -2.91 -4.14
CA THR A 132 13.53 -3.40 -5.35
C THR A 132 13.72 -2.47 -6.55
N ILE A 133 13.81 -1.16 -6.30
CA ILE A 133 14.15 -0.16 -7.32
C ILE A 133 15.60 -0.37 -7.77
N VAL A 134 16.54 -0.52 -6.83
CA VAL A 134 17.95 -0.79 -7.11
C VAL A 134 18.11 -2.04 -7.99
N GLU A 135 17.47 -3.14 -7.60
CA GLU A 135 17.52 -4.40 -8.34
C GLU A 135 16.92 -4.27 -9.74
N ARG A 136 15.75 -3.62 -9.88
CA ARG A 136 15.09 -3.43 -11.18
C ARG A 136 15.93 -2.60 -12.12
N LEU A 137 16.46 -1.48 -11.63
CA LEU A 137 17.30 -0.58 -12.42
C LEU A 137 18.56 -1.28 -12.92
N GLN A 138 19.22 -2.07 -12.06
CA GLN A 138 20.40 -2.83 -12.42
C GLN A 138 20.07 -3.96 -13.40
N ARG A 139 18.97 -4.69 -13.19
CA ARG A 139 18.59 -5.85 -14.01
C ARG A 139 18.17 -5.43 -15.43
N HIS A 140 17.29 -4.44 -15.53
CA HIS A 140 16.62 -4.07 -16.78
C HIS A 140 17.32 -2.94 -17.54
N HIS A 141 17.94 -1.98 -16.83
CA HIS A 141 18.54 -0.79 -17.45
C HIS A 141 20.06 -0.73 -17.33
N LYS A 142 20.68 -1.71 -16.67
CA LYS A 142 22.13 -1.76 -16.41
C LYS A 142 22.66 -0.49 -15.73
N ARG A 143 21.82 0.18 -14.94
CA ARG A 143 22.17 1.38 -14.17
C ARG A 143 22.18 1.07 -12.68
N LYS A 144 23.14 1.67 -11.98
CA LYS A 144 23.23 1.63 -10.52
C LYS A 144 22.56 2.87 -9.94
N ILE A 145 21.84 2.68 -8.85
CA ILE A 145 21.31 3.75 -8.01
C ILE A 145 21.66 3.42 -6.57
N SER A 146 22.12 4.42 -5.81
CA SER A 146 22.44 4.23 -4.40
C SER A 146 21.17 4.23 -3.55
N LEU A 147 21.19 3.49 -2.43
CA LEU A 147 20.09 3.50 -1.47
C LEU A 147 19.88 4.88 -0.84
N GLU A 148 20.96 5.64 -0.68
CA GLU A 148 20.91 7.00 -0.12
C GLU A 148 20.18 7.95 -1.07
N PHE A 149 20.52 7.93 -2.37
CA PHE A 149 19.86 8.76 -3.37
C PHE A 149 18.34 8.53 -3.37
N ILE A 150 17.91 7.27 -3.44
CA ILE A 150 16.49 6.95 -3.54
C ILE A 150 15.73 7.24 -2.23
N LYS A 151 16.38 7.11 -1.07
CA LYS A 151 15.79 7.48 0.22
C LYS A 151 15.60 9.01 0.34
N CYS A 152 16.61 9.81 -0.03
CA CYS A 152 16.47 11.26 -0.08
C CYS A 152 15.33 11.68 -1.03
N ALA A 153 15.23 11.02 -2.18
CA ALA A 153 14.16 11.27 -3.14
C ALA A 153 12.79 10.93 -2.55
N ASP A 154 12.64 9.75 -1.95
CA ASP A 154 11.38 9.30 -1.36
C ASP A 154 10.86 10.23 -0.25
N ASP A 155 11.73 10.67 0.66
CA ASP A 155 11.36 11.57 1.76
C ASP A 155 10.75 12.89 1.24
N GLN A 156 11.33 13.46 0.19
CA GLN A 156 10.86 14.71 -0.40
C GLN A 156 9.63 14.49 -1.29
N LEU A 157 9.67 13.48 -2.16
CA LEU A 157 8.62 13.21 -3.14
C LEU A 157 7.34 12.69 -2.49
N SER A 158 7.45 11.86 -1.45
CA SER A 158 6.28 11.37 -0.70
C SER A 158 5.53 12.55 -0.07
N LYS A 159 6.25 13.46 0.59
CA LYS A 159 5.64 14.66 1.17
C LYS A 159 4.99 15.54 0.11
N GLN A 160 5.67 15.75 -1.02
CA GLN A 160 5.12 16.53 -2.14
C GLN A 160 3.87 15.89 -2.74
N PHE A 161 3.86 14.57 -2.92
CA PHE A 161 2.71 13.85 -3.43
C PHE A 161 1.51 14.03 -2.52
N GLU A 162 1.64 13.77 -1.22
CA GLU A 162 0.52 13.93 -0.28
C GLU A 162 0.05 15.39 -0.22
N THR A 163 0.97 16.35 -0.28
CA THR A 163 0.63 17.78 -0.24
C THR A 163 -0.11 18.24 -1.51
N ARG A 164 0.35 17.81 -2.70
CA ARG A 164 -0.21 18.24 -3.99
C ARG A 164 -1.52 17.54 -4.32
N THR A 165 -1.71 16.32 -3.81
CA THR A 165 -2.89 15.50 -4.12
C THR A 165 -3.89 15.45 -2.97
N GLY A 166 -3.46 15.56 -1.71
CA GLY A 166 -4.29 15.21 -0.55
C GLY A 166 -4.46 13.70 -0.34
N ILE A 167 -3.87 12.86 -1.20
CA ILE A 167 -3.93 11.41 -1.09
C ILE A 167 -2.88 10.94 -0.09
N LYS A 168 -3.29 10.14 0.91
CA LYS A 168 -2.37 9.42 1.79
C LYS A 168 -1.76 8.22 1.08
N ILE A 169 -0.44 8.12 1.12
CA ILE A 169 0.29 7.04 0.45
C ILE A 169 0.00 5.72 1.17
N ASN A 170 -0.35 4.70 0.40
CA ASN A 170 -0.66 3.35 0.88
C ASN A 170 -0.22 2.31 -0.16
N ARG A 171 -0.58 1.04 0.04
CA ARG A 171 -0.20 -0.07 -0.85
C ARG A 171 -0.57 0.10 -2.33
N ASN A 172 -1.50 0.99 -2.64
CA ASN A 172 -1.98 1.25 -4.00
C ASN A 172 -1.22 2.40 -4.68
N VAL A 173 -0.33 3.11 -3.97
CA VAL A 173 0.41 4.25 -4.51
C VAL A 173 1.90 4.01 -4.34
N CYS A 174 2.64 3.88 -5.43
CA CYS A 174 4.09 3.71 -5.38
C CYS A 174 4.78 4.18 -6.66
N ILE A 175 6.09 4.41 -6.58
CA ILE A 175 6.96 4.66 -7.72
C ILE A 175 7.61 3.35 -8.16
N SER A 176 7.62 3.11 -9.47
CA SER A 176 8.37 2.05 -10.12
C SER A 176 9.27 2.62 -11.22
N ILE A 177 10.32 1.87 -11.56
CA ILE A 177 11.08 2.10 -12.78
C ILE A 177 10.34 1.47 -13.96
N PRO A 178 10.22 2.16 -15.11
CA PRO A 178 9.57 1.61 -16.30
C PRO A 178 10.33 0.40 -16.81
N VAL A 179 9.64 -0.72 -17.04
CA VAL A 179 10.27 -1.96 -17.56
C VAL A 179 9.71 -2.32 -18.94
N HIS A 180 8.50 -1.87 -19.27
CA HIS A 180 7.77 -2.23 -20.49
C HIS A 180 7.01 -1.00 -21.03
N GLY A 181 6.98 -0.81 -22.35
CA GLY A 181 6.14 0.18 -23.03
C GLY A 181 6.69 1.62 -23.04
N ASN A 182 7.21 2.12 -21.92
CA ASN A 182 7.75 3.48 -21.81
C ASN A 182 9.29 3.49 -21.88
N GLU A 183 9.86 4.48 -22.57
CA GLU A 183 11.31 4.61 -22.69
C GLU A 183 11.92 5.02 -21.33
N PHE A 184 12.88 4.22 -20.85
CA PHE A 184 13.67 4.61 -19.69
C PHE A 184 14.64 5.73 -20.10
N LEU A 185 14.43 6.90 -19.51
CA LEU A 185 15.18 8.10 -19.80
C LEU A 185 15.86 8.61 -18.52
N TYR A 186 17.18 8.63 -18.56
CA TYR A 186 18.02 9.24 -17.55
C TYR A 186 18.89 10.33 -18.19
N GLY A 187 18.80 11.55 -17.68
CA GLY A 187 19.60 12.67 -18.12
C GLY A 187 20.33 13.30 -16.94
N LYS A 188 21.67 13.25 -16.96
CA LYS A 188 22.53 13.89 -15.96
C LYS A 188 22.90 15.29 -16.44
N ASN A 189 22.48 16.32 -15.72
CA ASN A 189 22.81 17.72 -15.98
C ASN A 189 22.59 18.59 -14.73
N VAL A 190 22.79 19.89 -14.82
CA VAL A 190 22.46 20.87 -13.76
C VAL A 190 21.03 20.67 -13.25
N LEU A 191 20.10 20.45 -14.18
CA LEU A 191 18.80 19.87 -13.89
C LEU A 191 18.78 18.44 -14.42
N SER A 192 18.94 17.48 -13.50
CA SER A 192 18.92 16.07 -13.84
C SER A 192 17.50 15.51 -13.80
N LYS A 193 17.26 14.43 -14.56
CA LYS A 193 15.94 13.80 -14.66
C LYS A 193 16.02 12.29 -14.77
N LEU A 194 15.00 11.62 -14.25
CA LEU A 194 14.81 10.17 -14.30
C LEU A 194 13.34 9.87 -14.59
N SER A 195 13.08 9.11 -15.66
CA SER A 195 11.75 8.61 -15.97
C SER A 195 11.32 7.57 -14.94
N ILE A 196 10.09 7.69 -14.46
CA ILE A 196 9.45 6.74 -13.56
C ILE A 196 8.03 6.43 -14.02
N ASP A 197 7.47 5.34 -13.50
CA ASP A 197 6.03 5.12 -13.49
C ASP A 197 5.51 5.32 -12.07
N LEU A 198 4.67 6.34 -11.86
CA LEU A 198 3.88 6.48 -10.65
C LEU A 198 2.64 5.58 -10.77
N ILE A 199 2.65 4.49 -10.00
CA ILE A 199 1.57 3.53 -9.96
C ILE A 199 0.51 4.01 -8.98
N VAL A 200 -0.71 4.21 -9.48
CA VAL A 200 -1.88 4.55 -8.67
C VAL A 200 -2.98 3.53 -8.95
N ASN A 201 -3.25 2.69 -7.95
CA ASN A 201 -4.22 1.60 -8.00
C ASN A 201 -4.02 0.70 -9.24
N GLY A 202 -2.75 0.37 -9.52
CA GLY A 202 -2.36 -0.44 -10.67
C GLY A 202 -2.24 0.30 -12.00
N ASN A 203 -2.67 1.56 -12.09
CA ASN A 203 -2.48 2.40 -13.27
C ASN A 203 -1.08 3.02 -13.25
N GLY A 204 -0.28 2.78 -14.29
CA GLY A 204 1.04 3.40 -14.43
C GLY A 204 0.97 4.75 -15.12
N ASN A 205 1.46 5.79 -14.44
CA ASN A 205 1.55 7.14 -14.98
C ASN A 205 3.01 7.51 -15.19
N SER A 206 3.41 7.65 -16.45
CA SER A 206 4.79 7.98 -16.77
C SER A 206 5.05 9.46 -16.57
N LEU A 207 6.08 9.75 -15.79
CA LEU A 207 6.51 11.11 -15.49
C LEU A 207 7.99 11.13 -15.13
N PHE A 208 8.55 12.33 -14.94
CA PHE A 208 9.94 12.48 -14.53
C PHE A 208 10.05 12.91 -13.07
N ILE A 209 10.97 12.27 -12.35
CA ILE A 209 11.58 12.87 -11.18
C ILE A 209 12.70 13.79 -11.67
N LEU A 210 12.69 15.03 -11.21
CA LEU A 210 13.69 16.05 -11.47
C LEU A 210 14.50 16.30 -10.20
N TRP A 211 15.79 16.60 -10.35
CA TRP A 211 16.59 17.06 -9.22
C TRP A 211 17.68 18.05 -9.62
N LYS A 212 18.06 18.88 -8.64
CA LYS A 212 19.23 19.76 -8.67
C LYS A 212 19.83 19.86 -7.26
N SER A 213 21.10 20.19 -7.18
CA SER A 213 21.78 20.52 -5.92
C SER A 213 21.76 22.03 -5.64
N LYS A 214 21.74 22.42 -4.36
CA LYS A 214 21.98 23.80 -3.92
C LYS A 214 23.46 24.20 -4.09
N SER A 215 24.37 23.25 -3.93
CA SER A 215 25.82 23.41 -4.08
C SER A 215 26.32 23.47 -5.53
N HIS A 216 25.42 23.37 -6.51
CA HIS A 216 25.73 23.19 -7.94
C HIS A 216 26.50 21.90 -8.32
N LYS A 217 26.70 20.97 -7.38
CA LYS A 217 27.21 19.62 -7.68
C LYS A 217 26.17 18.79 -8.45
N ILE A 218 26.58 18.27 -9.61
CA ILE A 218 25.72 17.37 -10.40
C ILE A 218 25.81 15.94 -9.86
N TYR A 219 24.85 15.55 -9.03
CA TYR A 219 24.74 14.20 -8.47
C TYR A 219 24.32 13.16 -9.51
N ASP A 220 25.02 12.03 -9.52
CA ASP A 220 24.65 10.81 -10.25
C ASP A 220 23.70 9.93 -9.42
N LEU A 221 22.99 9.02 -10.09
CA LEU A 221 22.17 8.01 -9.42
C LEU A 221 23.01 7.12 -8.50
N ALA A 222 24.23 6.81 -8.90
CA ALA A 222 25.13 5.91 -8.18
C ALA A 222 25.95 6.59 -7.07
N ASP A 223 25.84 7.92 -6.90
CA ASP A 223 26.61 8.65 -5.90
C ASP A 223 26.22 8.23 -4.48
N THR A 224 27.20 8.20 -3.59
CA THR A 224 27.06 7.93 -2.16
C THR A 224 27.59 9.12 -1.35
N GLY A 225 27.23 9.22 -0.07
CA GLY A 225 27.53 10.35 0.78
C GLY A 225 26.76 11.61 0.35
N ILE A 226 25.52 11.44 -0.12
CA ILE A 226 24.69 12.55 -0.60
C ILE A 226 24.05 13.26 0.61
N PRO A 227 24.28 14.56 0.81
CA PRO A 227 23.53 15.35 1.79
C PRO A 227 22.11 15.56 1.28
N CYS A 228 21.10 14.92 1.91
CA CYS A 228 19.70 15.04 1.46
C CYS A 228 19.17 16.48 1.53
N ASP A 229 19.81 17.36 2.29
CA ASP A 229 19.49 18.79 2.41
C ASP A 229 20.10 19.64 1.28
N ASP A 230 21.14 19.15 0.61
CA ASP A 230 21.75 19.80 -0.57
C ASP A 230 20.99 19.48 -1.86
N ILE A 231 20.45 18.27 -1.99
CA ILE A 231 19.70 17.85 -3.18
C ILE A 231 18.20 18.13 -3.02
N GLU A 232 17.58 18.71 -4.04
CA GLU A 232 16.15 18.97 -4.11
C GLU A 232 15.54 18.10 -5.19
N PHE A 233 14.47 17.37 -4.86
CA PHE A 233 13.73 16.50 -5.78
C PHE A 233 12.32 17.05 -6.01
N TRP A 234 11.76 16.89 -7.20
CA TRP A 234 10.34 17.18 -7.48
C TRP A 234 9.84 16.41 -8.70
N PHE A 235 8.52 16.37 -8.88
CA PHE A 235 7.89 15.84 -10.09
C PHE A 235 7.83 16.90 -11.18
N ASP A 236 8.01 16.49 -12.43
CA ASP A 236 7.81 17.38 -13.58
C ASP A 236 6.33 17.77 -13.78
N ASP A 237 6.09 18.55 -14.84
CA ASP A 237 4.78 19.14 -15.15
C ASP A 237 3.75 18.10 -15.62
N SER A 238 4.16 16.86 -15.89
CA SER A 238 3.24 15.77 -16.21
C SER A 238 2.50 15.20 -14.99
N PHE A 239 2.82 15.70 -13.79
CA PHE A 239 2.14 15.32 -12.55
C PHE A 239 0.68 15.80 -12.52
N ASP A 240 -0.27 14.86 -12.59
CA ASP A 240 -1.70 15.13 -12.62
C ASP A 240 -2.42 14.60 -11.36
N ALA A 241 -2.60 15.50 -10.38
CA ALA A 241 -3.27 15.17 -9.12
C ALA A 241 -4.73 14.70 -9.31
N LEU A 242 -5.45 15.26 -10.28
CA LEU A 242 -6.85 14.92 -10.52
C LEU A 242 -6.97 13.51 -11.13
N LEU A 243 -6.08 13.18 -12.06
CA LEU A 243 -5.99 11.85 -12.62
C LEU A 243 -5.71 10.81 -11.54
N TYR A 244 -4.78 11.08 -10.61
CA TYR A 244 -4.43 10.14 -9.54
C TYR A 244 -5.60 9.88 -8.60
N HIS A 245 -6.38 10.91 -8.27
CA HIS A 245 -7.65 10.72 -7.54
C HIS A 245 -8.62 9.82 -8.29
N LYS A 246 -8.86 10.10 -9.57
CA LYS A 246 -9.74 9.28 -10.41
C LYS A 246 -9.26 7.84 -10.51
N GLN A 247 -7.95 7.61 -10.57
CA GLN A 247 -7.38 6.26 -10.66
C GLN A 247 -7.41 5.51 -9.33
N LEU A 248 -7.19 6.19 -8.20
CA LEU A 248 -7.24 5.59 -6.87
C LEU A 248 -8.68 5.23 -6.49
N TYR A 249 -9.63 6.01 -6.98
CA TYR A 249 -11.06 5.84 -6.75
C TYR A 249 -11.83 5.62 -8.08
N PRO A 250 -11.45 4.62 -8.92
CA PRO A 250 -11.87 4.50 -10.32
C PRO A 250 -13.30 3.98 -10.48
N LYS A 251 -13.94 3.62 -9.37
CA LYS A 251 -15.32 3.14 -9.28
C LYS A 251 -15.97 3.62 -7.99
N VAL A 252 -15.62 4.81 -7.54
CA VAL A 252 -16.55 5.50 -6.66
C VAL A 252 -17.66 5.99 -7.59
N GLU A 253 -18.63 5.09 -7.86
CA GLU A 253 -20.00 5.52 -7.58
C GLU A 253 -19.88 6.13 -6.19
N LEU A 254 -19.87 7.46 -6.15
CA LEU A 254 -20.03 8.20 -4.90
C LEU A 254 -21.09 7.41 -4.11
N PRO A 255 -20.88 7.05 -2.83
CA PRO A 255 -21.55 5.91 -2.15
C PRO A 255 -23.08 5.98 -2.03
N PHE A 256 -23.70 6.89 -2.75
CA PHE A 256 -25.09 7.02 -3.14
C PHE A 256 -25.56 5.87 -4.06
N ASN A 257 -25.40 4.62 -3.64
CA ASN A 257 -26.23 3.56 -4.18
C ASN A 257 -27.60 3.59 -3.46
N LEU A 258 -28.42 4.58 -3.80
CA LEU A 258 -29.77 4.75 -3.30
C LEU A 258 -30.74 4.44 -4.43
N LYS A 259 -31.34 3.24 -4.38
CA LYS A 259 -32.35 2.83 -5.35
C LYS A 259 -33.64 3.64 -5.13
N ASN A 260 -34.25 4.08 -6.22
CA ASN A 260 -35.57 4.72 -6.24
C ASN A 260 -35.67 5.98 -5.37
N LEU A 261 -34.75 6.93 -5.53
CA LEU A 261 -34.90 8.25 -4.91
C LEU A 261 -36.11 8.97 -5.51
N PRO A 262 -36.96 9.62 -4.68
CA PRO A 262 -38.10 10.38 -5.18
C PRO A 262 -37.73 11.79 -5.67
N PHE A 263 -36.44 12.06 -5.82
CA PHE A 263 -35.85 13.34 -6.27
C PHE A 263 -34.65 13.08 -7.19
N GLU A 264 -34.36 14.05 -8.06
CA GLU A 264 -33.16 14.08 -8.87
C GLU A 264 -31.93 14.41 -8.00
N VAL A 265 -30.81 13.72 -8.21
CA VAL A 265 -29.53 14.03 -7.56
C VAL A 265 -28.50 14.41 -8.62
N ILE A 266 -27.88 15.57 -8.46
CA ILE A 266 -26.76 16.03 -9.28
C ILE A 266 -25.55 16.25 -8.38
N ILE A 267 -24.41 15.69 -8.77
CA ILE A 267 -23.15 15.89 -8.05
C ILE A 267 -22.17 16.57 -8.99
N GLU A 268 -21.93 17.85 -8.74
CA GLU A 268 -21.05 18.67 -9.54
C GLU A 268 -19.61 18.61 -9.00
N ARG A 269 -19.47 18.62 -7.66
CA ARG A 269 -18.19 18.49 -6.98
C ARG A 269 -18.38 17.93 -5.57
N LEU A 270 -17.36 17.21 -5.10
CA LEU A 270 -17.32 16.62 -3.75
C LEU A 270 -15.99 17.00 -3.10
N ASN A 271 -16.05 17.96 -2.19
CA ASN A 271 -14.92 18.48 -1.43
C ASN A 271 -15.16 18.28 0.08
N ILE A 272 -14.14 18.59 0.89
CA ILE A 272 -14.27 18.65 2.37
C ILE A 272 -15.36 19.66 2.74
N ASP A 273 -15.31 20.86 2.16
CA ASP A 273 -16.41 21.83 2.20
C ASP A 273 -17.36 21.56 1.04
N CYS A 274 -18.65 21.41 1.31
CA CYS A 274 -19.66 21.25 0.27
C CYS A 274 -20.94 22.05 0.53
N ILE A 275 -21.64 22.35 -0.56
CA ILE A 275 -22.93 23.04 -0.54
C ILE A 275 -23.99 22.10 -1.11
N LEU A 276 -25.01 21.81 -0.30
CA LEU A 276 -26.20 21.10 -0.71
C LEU A 276 -27.30 22.11 -1.04
N THR A 277 -27.71 22.16 -2.30
CA THR A 277 -28.90 22.91 -2.72
C THR A 277 -30.06 21.95 -2.91
N MET A 278 -31.08 22.05 -2.05
CA MET A 278 -32.25 21.18 -2.03
C MET A 278 -33.47 21.95 -2.51
N THR A 279 -33.97 21.64 -3.71
CA THR A 279 -35.17 22.28 -4.27
C THR A 279 -36.42 21.57 -3.76
N LEU A 280 -37.33 22.32 -3.15
CA LEU A 280 -38.62 21.82 -2.65
C LEU A 280 -39.60 21.57 -3.81
N LYS A 281 -40.55 20.65 -3.61
CA LYS A 281 -41.74 20.53 -4.45
C LYS A 281 -42.69 21.69 -4.17
N ASP A 282 -43.49 22.09 -5.16
CA ASP A 282 -44.38 23.27 -5.06
C ASP A 282 -45.39 23.17 -3.90
N ASP A 283 -45.85 21.96 -3.57
CA ASP A 283 -46.78 21.68 -2.49
C ASP A 283 -46.12 21.53 -1.10
N ALA A 284 -44.79 21.65 -1.03
CA ALA A 284 -44.01 21.41 0.18
C ALA A 284 -43.29 22.65 0.73
N LEU A 285 -43.52 23.84 0.15
CA LEU A 285 -42.89 25.09 0.60
C LEU A 285 -43.10 25.39 2.08
N SER A 286 -44.30 25.09 2.61
CA SER A 286 -44.63 25.31 4.02
C SER A 286 -43.88 24.37 4.98
N GLN A 287 -43.13 23.38 4.49
CA GLN A 287 -42.41 22.38 5.28
C GLN A 287 -40.91 22.69 5.41
N ALA A 288 -40.43 23.81 4.84
CA ALA A 288 -39.00 24.14 4.79
C ALA A 288 -38.34 24.23 6.17
N GLU A 289 -38.98 24.91 7.13
CA GLU A 289 -38.47 25.06 8.50
C GLU A 289 -38.39 23.72 9.24
N GLU A 290 -39.40 22.86 9.10
CA GLU A 290 -39.40 21.52 9.69
C GLU A 290 -38.30 20.64 9.07
N ALA A 291 -38.04 20.81 7.78
CA ALA A 291 -36.98 20.10 7.08
C ALA A 291 -35.59 20.51 7.59
N ILE A 292 -35.35 21.80 7.85
CA ILE A 292 -34.10 22.29 8.45
C ILE A 292 -33.85 21.61 9.79
N GLN A 293 -34.85 21.60 10.68
CA GLN A 293 -34.71 20.98 12.00
C GLN A 293 -34.36 19.49 11.90
N LYS A 294 -34.94 18.77 10.93
CA LYS A 294 -34.62 17.36 10.67
C LYS A 294 -33.20 17.16 10.15
N ILE A 295 -32.71 18.07 9.32
CA ILE A 295 -31.33 18.07 8.81
C ILE A 295 -30.36 18.26 9.97
N ASP A 296 -30.56 19.30 10.78
CA ASP A 296 -29.70 19.60 11.92
C ASP A 296 -29.67 18.46 12.93
N THR A 297 -30.84 17.87 13.23
CA THR A 297 -30.94 16.70 14.10
C THR A 297 -30.16 15.51 13.52
N CYS A 298 -30.26 15.28 12.21
CA CYS A 298 -29.56 14.19 11.54
C CYS A 298 -28.04 14.34 11.57
N ILE A 299 -27.51 15.56 11.39
CA ILE A 299 -26.07 15.84 11.47
C ILE A 299 -25.58 15.67 12.91
N ASN A 300 -26.32 16.18 13.89
CA ASN A 300 -26.00 15.98 15.31
C ASN A 300 -25.97 14.50 15.70
N ASP A 301 -26.99 13.72 15.31
CA ASP A 301 -27.05 12.28 15.59
C ASP A 301 -25.92 11.50 14.91
N PHE A 302 -25.48 11.95 13.74
CA PHE A 302 -24.32 11.40 13.05
C PHE A 302 -23.04 11.65 13.87
N ASN A 303 -22.81 12.90 14.28
CA ASN A 303 -21.64 13.28 15.08
C ASN A 303 -21.56 12.55 16.43
N ILE A 304 -22.69 12.40 17.14
CA ILE A 304 -22.74 11.63 18.41
C ILE A 304 -22.32 10.17 18.21
N LYS A 305 -22.61 9.57 17.05
CA LYS A 305 -22.19 8.20 16.72
C LYS A 305 -20.72 8.15 16.34
N ALA A 306 -20.24 9.13 15.56
CA ALA A 306 -18.86 9.23 15.14
C ALA A 306 -17.90 9.30 16.35
N GLU A 307 -18.22 10.13 17.35
CA GLU A 307 -17.45 10.24 18.60
C GLU A 307 -17.33 8.90 19.37
N LYS A 308 -18.36 8.06 19.33
CA LYS A 308 -18.36 6.77 20.04
C LYS A 308 -17.55 5.68 19.34
N ASN A 309 -17.37 5.80 18.02
CA ASN A 309 -16.71 4.81 17.19
C ASN A 309 -15.32 5.24 16.72
N GLU A 310 -14.82 6.39 17.21
CA GLU A 310 -13.59 7.03 16.72
C GLU A 310 -13.62 7.27 15.19
N GLU A 311 -14.81 7.49 14.62
CA GLU A 311 -15.01 7.86 13.22
C GLU A 311 -15.02 9.39 13.08
N ASP A 312 -14.76 9.88 11.87
CA ASP A 312 -14.69 11.31 11.59
C ASP A 312 -16.08 11.98 11.58
N ALA A 313 -16.16 13.20 12.13
CA ALA A 313 -17.40 13.96 12.32
C ALA A 313 -17.50 15.16 11.35
N VAL A 314 -18.71 15.72 11.21
CA VAL A 314 -18.95 17.00 10.52
C VAL A 314 -18.52 18.13 11.46
N HIS A 315 -17.64 19.02 11.01
CA HIS A 315 -17.05 20.05 11.87
C HIS A 315 -17.96 21.27 12.02
N ASN A 316 -18.56 21.73 10.94
CA ASN A 316 -19.44 22.90 10.91
C ASN A 316 -20.52 22.72 9.85
N TRP A 317 -21.72 23.23 10.10
CA TRP A 317 -22.75 23.36 9.07
C TRP A 317 -23.67 24.55 9.34
N ARG A 318 -24.28 25.06 8.28
CA ARG A 318 -25.32 26.09 8.32
C ARG A 318 -26.40 25.74 7.32
N THR A 319 -27.64 26.03 7.67
CA THR A 319 -28.82 25.84 6.84
C THR A 319 -29.59 27.14 6.69
N GLU A 320 -30.09 27.42 5.50
CA GLU A 320 -30.95 28.57 5.24
C GLU A 320 -31.98 28.28 4.13
N VAL A 321 -33.05 29.06 4.11
CA VAL A 321 -34.10 28.98 3.08
C VAL A 321 -33.95 30.16 2.14
N GLU A 322 -33.88 29.87 0.84
CA GLU A 322 -33.94 30.86 -0.23
C GLU A 322 -35.06 30.48 -1.20
N ASP A 323 -36.12 31.27 -1.25
CA ASP A 323 -37.31 31.03 -2.08
C ASP A 323 -37.88 29.60 -1.93
N ASN A 324 -37.66 28.74 -2.94
CA ASN A 324 -38.10 27.35 -2.96
C ASN A 324 -36.97 26.35 -2.69
N ARG A 325 -35.86 26.82 -2.10
CA ARG A 325 -34.66 26.02 -1.85
C ARG A 325 -34.27 26.08 -0.39
N ILE A 326 -33.72 24.96 0.07
CA ILE A 326 -32.92 24.92 1.30
C ILE A 326 -31.46 24.81 0.85
N ILE A 327 -30.61 25.68 1.40
CA ILE A 327 -29.16 25.64 1.18
C ILE A 327 -28.53 25.15 2.48
N CYS A 328 -27.71 24.11 2.38
CA CYS A 328 -26.94 23.61 3.51
C CYS A 328 -25.45 23.63 3.14
N GLU A 329 -24.71 24.52 3.79
CA GLU A 329 -23.25 24.58 3.70
C GLU A 329 -22.68 23.72 4.82
N MET A 330 -21.72 22.85 4.50
CA MET A 330 -21.10 21.97 5.50
C MET A 330 -19.61 21.74 5.24
N ASP A 331 -18.84 21.74 6.33
CA ASP A 331 -17.50 21.15 6.38
C ASP A 331 -17.64 19.70 6.83
N THR A 332 -17.60 18.80 5.85
CA THR A 332 -17.72 17.36 6.06
C THR A 332 -16.46 16.73 6.67
N GLY A 333 -15.36 17.47 6.82
CA GLY A 333 -14.10 16.94 7.31
C GLY A 333 -13.70 15.66 6.57
N PHE A 334 -13.43 14.61 7.34
CA PHE A 334 -13.20 13.25 6.84
C PHE A 334 -14.47 12.37 6.85
N ALA A 335 -15.60 12.85 7.39
CA ALA A 335 -16.90 12.16 7.32
C ALA A 335 -17.37 12.02 5.85
N GLY A 336 -17.07 13.04 5.04
CA GLY A 336 -17.11 13.01 3.58
C GLY A 336 -18.38 12.35 3.01
N PRO A 337 -18.28 11.29 2.19
CA PRO A 337 -19.44 10.70 1.55
C PRO A 337 -20.48 10.01 2.46
N GLU A 338 -20.10 9.57 3.68
CA GLU A 338 -20.99 8.79 4.54
C GLU A 338 -22.09 9.66 5.20
N ILE A 339 -21.77 10.91 5.54
CA ILE A 339 -22.80 11.86 6.00
C ILE A 339 -23.80 12.16 4.89
N LEU A 340 -23.33 12.37 3.66
CA LEU A 340 -24.20 12.65 2.52
C LEU A 340 -25.16 11.48 2.24
N LYS A 341 -24.69 10.24 2.37
CA LYS A 341 -25.53 9.05 2.25
C LYS A 341 -26.61 8.99 3.32
N THR A 342 -26.30 9.42 4.53
CA THR A 342 -27.24 9.52 5.65
C THR A 342 -28.30 10.59 5.37
N LEU A 343 -27.88 11.77 4.92
CA LEU A 343 -28.76 12.87 4.54
C LEU A 343 -29.68 12.49 3.37
N PHE A 344 -29.17 11.86 2.30
CA PHE A 344 -30.01 11.48 1.17
C PHE A 344 -31.06 10.44 1.54
N ARG A 345 -30.79 9.55 2.51
CA ARG A 345 -31.82 8.65 3.06
C ARG A 345 -32.89 9.41 3.83
N LEU A 346 -32.50 10.44 4.60
CA LEU A 346 -33.45 11.33 5.26
C LEU A 346 -34.33 12.05 4.23
N PHE A 347 -33.71 12.62 3.19
CA PHE A 347 -34.40 13.32 2.11
C PHE A 347 -35.41 12.41 1.40
N ALA A 348 -35.04 11.15 1.17
CA ALA A 348 -35.93 10.17 0.55
C ALA A 348 -37.14 9.85 1.43
N LYS A 349 -36.96 9.80 2.75
CA LYS A 349 -38.06 9.61 3.71
C LYS A 349 -38.98 10.81 3.79
N MET A 350 -38.42 12.01 3.73
CA MET A 350 -39.21 13.26 3.73
C MET A 350 -40.03 13.39 2.45
N ASN A 351 -39.47 13.00 1.30
CA ASN A 351 -40.14 13.03 0.00
C ASN A 351 -40.70 14.42 -0.38
N ILE A 352 -40.06 15.49 0.09
CA ILE A 352 -40.47 16.88 -0.18
C ILE A 352 -39.61 17.59 -1.22
N PHE A 353 -38.49 16.97 -1.61
CA PHE A 353 -37.56 17.56 -2.56
C PHE A 353 -37.84 17.06 -3.97
N SER A 354 -37.67 17.92 -4.96
CA SER A 354 -37.70 17.58 -6.39
C SER A 354 -36.29 17.33 -6.93
N LYS A 355 -35.30 18.05 -6.39
CA LYS A 355 -33.89 17.99 -6.82
C LYS A 355 -32.94 18.32 -5.66
N VAL A 356 -31.80 17.63 -5.61
CA VAL A 356 -30.70 17.93 -4.69
C VAL A 356 -29.40 18.02 -5.50
N THR A 357 -28.70 19.15 -5.40
CA THR A 357 -27.38 19.38 -6.02
C THR A 357 -26.29 19.41 -4.95
N VAL A 358 -25.15 18.77 -5.20
CA VAL A 358 -23.94 18.80 -4.36
C VAL A 358 -22.82 19.53 -5.10
N GLN A 359 -22.28 20.59 -4.48
CA GLN A 359 -21.20 21.43 -5.02
C GLN A 359 -19.99 21.47 -4.08
#